data_AF-A0A852ZLH8-F1
#
_entry.id   AF-A0A852ZLH8-F1
#
_cell.length_a   1.000
_cell.length_b   1.000
_cell.length_c   1.000
_cell.angle_alpha   90.00
_cell.angle_beta   90.00
_cell.angle_gamma   90.00
#
_symmetry.space_group_name_H-M   'P 1'
#
loop_
_entity.id
_entity.type
_entity.pdbx_description
1 polymer ?
#
loop_
_entity_poly.entity_id
_entity_poly.type
_entity_poly.pdbx_seq_one_letter_code
_entity_poly.pdbx_strand_id
1 'polypeptide(L)'
;MCRTVAAEGVAARRERGSVELETAILAPVLLALVLLAVAAGRLVTTASSVDSAARDAARAASLTRTPDAAGQAASDAARMSVERQGLGCSPSVVVNTDDFAGSGDLPGSVTVTVSCTVPLGDLALPGLPGSRTLTSEFTSPVDRYRGVAG
;
A
#
# COMPACT_ATOMS: atom_id res chain seq x y z
N MET A 1 -64.61 -45.26 -4.87
CA MET A 1 -63.57 -44.65 -5.73
C MET A 1 -62.26 -44.58 -4.96
N CYS A 2 -61.18 -44.96 -5.64
CA CYS A 2 -59.81 -45.10 -5.15
C CYS A 2 -59.08 -43.75 -5.07
N ARG A 3 -58.27 -43.53 -4.03
CA ARG A 3 -56.92 -42.97 -4.17
C ARG A 3 -56.08 -43.18 -2.90
N THR A 4 -55.21 -44.17 -2.99
CA THR A 4 -53.97 -44.31 -2.23
C THR A 4 -52.99 -43.22 -2.67
N VAL A 5 -52.42 -42.47 -1.74
CA VAL A 5 -51.23 -41.64 -1.99
C VAL A 5 -50.08 -42.30 -1.23
N ALA A 6 -49.11 -42.78 -2.01
CA ALA A 6 -47.93 -43.48 -1.53
C ALA A 6 -47.01 -42.54 -0.75
N ALA A 7 -46.50 -43.02 0.38
CA ALA A 7 -45.36 -42.45 1.05
C ALA A 7 -44.10 -42.79 0.23
N GLU A 8 -43.59 -41.84 -0.54
CA GLU A 8 -42.23 -41.94 -1.07
C GLU A 8 -41.28 -41.42 0.00
N GLY A 9 -40.76 -42.37 0.78
CA GLY A 9 -39.54 -42.14 1.55
C GLY A 9 -38.43 -41.75 0.58
N VAL A 10 -38.03 -40.48 0.61
CA VAL A 10 -36.74 -40.06 0.06
C VAL A 10 -35.69 -40.76 0.91
N ALA A 11 -35.26 -41.93 0.43
CA ALA A 11 -34.08 -42.59 0.91
C ALA A 11 -32.95 -41.58 0.79
N ALA A 12 -32.55 -41.01 1.94
CA ALA A 12 -31.34 -40.23 2.08
C ALA A 12 -30.17 -41.15 1.71
N ARG A 13 -29.87 -41.22 0.42
CA ARG A 13 -28.70 -41.88 -0.10
C ARG A 13 -27.50 -41.27 0.61
N ARG A 14 -26.69 -42.15 1.18
CA ARG A 14 -25.41 -41.81 1.81
C ARG A 14 -24.43 -41.37 0.73
N GLU A 15 -24.62 -40.17 0.18
CA GLU A 15 -23.59 -39.43 -0.55
C GLU A 15 -22.81 -38.59 0.46
N ARG A 16 -22.16 -39.27 1.41
CA ARG A 16 -21.23 -38.62 2.36
C ARG A 16 -19.77 -38.86 1.99
N GLY A 17 -19.47 -39.91 1.23
CA GLY A 17 -18.10 -40.27 0.86
C GLY A 17 -17.44 -39.41 -0.23
N SER A 18 -18.21 -38.70 -1.06
CA SER A 18 -17.66 -37.92 -2.19
C SER A 18 -17.44 -36.45 -1.85
N VAL A 19 -18.37 -35.86 -1.09
CA VAL A 19 -18.32 -34.46 -0.68
C VAL A 19 -17.18 -34.22 0.32
N GLU A 20 -16.88 -35.19 1.19
CA GLU A 20 -15.83 -35.10 2.21
C GLU A 20 -14.42 -35.10 1.61
N LEU A 21 -14.16 -35.90 0.57
CA LEU A 21 -12.83 -35.95 -0.05
C LEU A 21 -12.57 -34.74 -0.98
N GLU A 22 -13.59 -34.31 -1.72
CA GLU A 22 -13.48 -33.10 -2.56
C GLU A 22 -13.26 -31.86 -1.70
N THR A 23 -14.01 -31.70 -0.61
CA THR A 23 -13.80 -30.58 0.32
C THR A 23 -12.46 -30.67 1.05
N ALA A 24 -11.95 -31.87 1.36
CA ALA A 24 -10.61 -32.01 1.96
C ALA A 24 -9.48 -31.46 1.07
N ILE A 25 -9.62 -31.52 -0.25
CA ILE A 25 -8.63 -30.98 -1.20
C ILE A 25 -8.97 -29.53 -1.59
N LEU A 26 -10.26 -29.21 -1.78
CA LEU A 26 -10.69 -27.90 -2.24
C LEU A 26 -10.60 -26.82 -1.14
N ALA A 27 -10.88 -27.18 0.11
CA ALA A 27 -10.80 -26.26 1.25
C ALA A 27 -9.41 -25.63 1.42
N PRO A 28 -8.28 -26.38 1.46
CA PRO A 28 -6.97 -25.77 1.58
C PRO A 28 -6.59 -24.92 0.36
N VAL A 29 -7.04 -25.27 -0.85
CA VAL A 29 -6.81 -24.47 -2.06
C VAL A 29 -7.57 -23.14 -1.97
N LEU A 30 -8.85 -23.17 -1.59
CA LEU A 30 -9.66 -21.96 -1.41
C LEU A 30 -9.09 -21.08 -0.28
N LEU A 31 -8.69 -21.68 0.83
CA LEU A 31 -8.02 -20.97 1.92
C LEU A 31 -6.73 -20.30 1.43
N ALA A 32 -5.90 -21.01 0.67
CA ALA A 32 -4.68 -20.46 0.09
C ALA A 32 -4.98 -19.27 -0.85
N LEU A 33 -6.02 -19.37 -1.68
CA LEU A 33 -6.46 -18.27 -2.54
C LEU A 33 -6.93 -17.05 -1.74
N VAL A 34 -7.69 -17.25 -0.66
CA VAL A 34 -8.12 -16.16 0.23
C VAL A 34 -6.92 -15.50 0.91
N LEU A 35 -5.97 -16.29 1.43
CA LEU A 35 -4.74 -15.76 2.04
C LEU A 35 -3.91 -14.97 1.04
N LEU A 36 -3.78 -15.46 -0.19
CA LEU A 36 -3.12 -14.74 -1.28
C LEU A 36 -3.84 -13.43 -1.62
N ALA A 37 -5.17 -13.43 -1.67
CA ALA A 37 -5.95 -12.22 -1.93
C ALA A 37 -5.79 -11.18 -0.80
N VAL A 38 -5.80 -11.61 0.46
CA VAL A 38 -5.55 -10.72 1.62
C VAL A 38 -4.13 -10.17 1.58
N ALA A 39 -3.13 -11.01 1.28
CA ALA A 39 -1.74 -10.60 1.13
C ALA A 39 -1.59 -9.53 0.03
N ALA A 40 -2.15 -9.79 -1.15
CA ALA A 40 -2.15 -8.85 -2.27
C ALA A 40 -2.86 -7.54 -1.90
N GLY A 41 -4.02 -7.63 -1.25
CA GLY A 41 -4.76 -6.47 -0.77
C GLY A 41 -3.94 -5.60 0.18
N ARG A 42 -3.28 -6.21 1.17
CA ARG A 42 -2.39 -5.47 2.09
C ARG A 42 -1.23 -4.81 1.35
N LEU A 43 -0.58 -5.53 0.44
CA LEU A 43 0.52 -4.98 -0.37
C LEU A 43 0.09 -3.73 -1.16
N VAL A 44 -1.08 -3.79 -1.80
CA VAL A 44 -1.63 -2.66 -2.56
C VAL A 44 -1.94 -1.49 -1.64
N THR A 45 -2.56 -1.73 -0.47
CA THR A 45 -2.86 -0.65 0.50
C THR A 45 -1.60 0.01 1.05
N THR A 46 -0.53 -0.75 1.24
CA THR A 46 0.75 -0.19 1.70
C THR A 46 1.43 0.61 0.59
N ALA A 47 1.36 0.15 -0.67
CA ALA A 47 1.93 0.89 -1.79
C ALA A 47 1.24 2.24 -2.01
N SER A 48 -0.10 2.28 -1.97
CA SER A 48 -0.84 3.54 -2.09
C SER A 48 -0.57 4.51 -0.95
N SER A 49 -0.30 3.98 0.24
CA SER A 49 0.08 4.73 1.43
C SER A 49 1.44 5.43 1.25
N VAL A 50 2.46 4.70 0.78
CA VAL A 50 3.79 5.27 0.48
C VAL A 50 3.73 6.31 -0.65
N ASP A 51 2.91 6.08 -1.67
CA ASP A 51 2.69 7.05 -2.75
C ASP A 51 2.02 8.34 -2.25
N SER A 52 1.02 8.22 -1.37
CA SER A 52 0.42 9.38 -0.69
C SER A 52 1.45 10.14 0.15
N ALA A 53 2.33 9.43 0.87
CA ALA A 53 3.41 10.05 1.65
C ALA A 53 4.42 10.80 0.76
N ALA A 54 4.79 10.24 -0.40
CA ALA A 54 5.67 10.90 -1.36
C ALA A 54 5.06 12.19 -1.93
N ARG A 55 3.77 12.15 -2.26
CA ARG A 55 3.01 13.33 -2.74
C ARG A 55 2.93 14.43 -1.69
N ASP A 56 2.58 14.07 -0.45
CA ASP A 56 2.50 15.01 0.66
C ASP A 56 3.87 15.63 0.96
N ALA A 57 4.94 14.83 0.94
CA ALA A 57 6.29 15.29 1.17
C ALA A 57 6.79 16.25 0.08
N ALA A 58 6.57 15.92 -1.20
CA ALA A 58 6.90 16.79 -2.32
C ALA A 58 6.12 18.11 -2.30
N ARG A 59 4.83 18.05 -1.90
CA ARG A 59 3.99 19.23 -1.74
C ARG A 59 4.46 20.10 -0.56
N ALA A 60 4.87 19.50 0.55
CA ALA A 60 5.43 20.26 1.67
C ALA A 60 6.74 20.93 1.28
N ALA A 61 7.61 20.21 0.55
CA ALA A 61 8.88 20.72 0.06
C ALA A 61 8.71 21.93 -0.87
N SER A 62 7.77 21.87 -1.81
CA SER A 62 7.53 22.94 -2.80
C SER A 62 6.97 24.23 -2.23
N LEU A 63 6.47 24.22 -0.99
CA LEU A 63 5.96 25.39 -0.26
C LEU A 63 7.05 26.13 0.54
N THR A 64 8.25 25.55 0.63
CA THR A 64 9.38 26.13 1.36
C THR A 64 10.20 27.08 0.48
N ARG A 65 11.03 27.90 1.13
CA ARG A 65 11.83 28.94 0.46
C ARG A 65 13.29 28.55 0.22
N THR A 66 13.79 27.52 0.91
CA THR A 66 15.19 27.11 0.83
C THR A 66 15.29 25.60 0.72
N PRO A 67 16.34 25.07 0.07
CA PRO A 67 16.57 23.63 -0.03
C PRO A 67 16.62 22.92 1.34
N ASP A 68 17.28 23.53 2.33
CA ASP A 68 17.37 22.95 3.68
C ASP A 68 16.00 22.86 4.37
N ALA A 69 15.16 23.90 4.22
CA ALA A 69 13.80 23.87 4.73
C ALA A 69 12.93 22.85 3.98
N ALA A 70 13.16 22.68 2.67
CA ALA A 70 12.46 21.69 1.85
C ALA A 70 12.72 20.26 2.35
N GLY A 71 13.98 19.95 2.68
CA GLY A 71 14.37 18.66 3.26
C GLY A 71 13.65 18.36 4.58
N GLN A 72 13.65 19.34 5.50
CA GLN A 72 12.98 19.18 6.80
C GLN A 72 11.46 19.02 6.63
N ALA A 73 10.82 19.91 5.86
CA ALA A 73 9.38 19.87 5.61
C ALA A 73 8.92 18.57 4.93
N ALA A 74 9.70 18.07 3.95
CA ALA A 74 9.44 16.79 3.30
C ALA A 74 9.51 15.62 4.30
N SER A 75 10.54 15.63 5.16
CA SER A 75 10.74 14.58 6.16
C SER A 75 9.61 14.54 7.20
N ASP A 76 9.17 15.71 7.67
CA ASP A 76 8.08 15.81 8.64
C ASP A 76 6.74 15.41 8.03
N ALA A 77 6.45 15.87 6.80
CA ALA A 77 5.25 15.48 6.06
C ALA A 77 5.19 13.97 5.79
N ALA A 78 6.29 13.36 5.36
CA ALA A 78 6.37 11.92 5.16
C ALA A 78 6.11 11.15 6.47
N ARG A 79 6.73 11.56 7.59
CA ARG A 79 6.50 10.94 8.91
C ARG A 79 5.03 11.03 9.32
N MET A 80 4.42 12.22 9.23
CA MET A 80 3.00 12.40 9.55
C MET A 80 2.08 11.57 8.65
N SER A 81 2.39 11.43 7.36
CA SER A 81 1.59 10.60 6.44
C SER A 81 1.70 9.12 6.78
N VAL A 82 2.91 8.62 7.07
CA VAL A 82 3.14 7.23 7.49
C VAL A 82 2.45 6.92 8.84
N GLU A 83 2.51 7.85 9.80
CA GLU A 83 1.84 7.71 11.10
C GLU A 83 0.32 7.68 10.96
N ARG A 84 -0.25 8.58 10.15
CA ARG A 84 -1.71 8.60 9.85
C ARG A 84 -2.19 7.32 9.19
N GLN A 85 -1.35 6.69 8.38
CA GLN A 85 -1.66 5.44 7.67
C GLN A 85 -1.34 4.19 8.50
N GLY A 86 -0.68 4.33 9.65
CA GLY A 86 -0.38 3.22 10.56
C GLY A 86 0.57 2.17 9.99
N LEU A 87 1.50 2.55 9.08
CA LEU A 87 2.37 1.58 8.41
C LEU A 87 3.46 0.96 9.31
N GLY A 88 3.67 1.52 10.51
CA GLY A 88 4.62 1.00 11.49
C GLY A 88 6.08 1.02 11.02
N CYS A 89 6.43 1.83 10.03
CA CYS A 89 7.77 1.99 9.50
C CYS A 89 8.32 3.40 9.75
N SER A 90 9.64 3.54 9.73
CA SER A 90 10.28 4.86 9.64
C SER A 90 10.58 5.16 8.17
N PRO A 91 9.99 6.20 7.57
CA PRO A 91 10.30 6.56 6.19
C PRO A 91 11.72 7.15 6.08
N SER A 92 12.47 6.71 5.08
CA SER A 92 13.67 7.36 4.58
C SER A 92 13.25 8.31 3.45
N VAL A 93 13.64 9.58 3.56
CA VAL A 93 13.25 10.63 2.60
C VAL A 93 14.51 11.20 1.98
N VAL A 94 14.54 11.23 0.65
CA VAL A 94 15.58 11.87 -0.14
C VAL A 94 14.93 12.98 -0.95
N VAL A 95 15.43 14.20 -0.82
CA VAL A 95 14.93 15.38 -1.54
C VAL A 95 15.99 15.82 -2.53
N ASN A 96 15.62 15.84 -3.81
CA ASN A 96 16.42 16.45 -4.86
C ASN A 96 15.92 17.88 -5.09
N THR A 97 16.82 18.84 -4.91
CA THR A 97 16.60 20.28 -5.07
C THR A 97 17.47 20.89 -6.17
N ASP A 98 17.99 20.09 -7.10
CA ASP A 98 18.89 20.54 -8.17
C ASP A 98 18.23 21.64 -9.02
N ASP A 99 16.92 21.50 -9.28
CA ASP A 99 16.11 22.46 -10.05
C ASP A 99 15.25 23.37 -9.17
N PHE A 100 15.56 23.52 -7.88
CA PHE A 100 14.70 24.23 -6.92
C PHE A 100 14.49 25.72 -7.26
N ALA A 101 15.52 26.38 -7.79
CA ALA A 101 15.45 27.79 -8.19
C ALA A 101 14.72 28.02 -9.52
N GLY A 102 14.59 26.97 -10.35
CA GLY A 102 14.15 27.10 -11.74
C GLY A 102 15.21 27.74 -12.66
N SER A 103 14.95 27.73 -13.95
CA SER A 103 15.83 28.30 -14.97
C SER A 103 15.09 29.37 -15.79
N GLY A 104 15.54 30.62 -15.69
CA GLY A 104 14.92 31.76 -16.37
C GLY A 104 13.43 31.88 -16.05
N ASP A 105 12.59 31.75 -17.08
CA ASP A 105 11.13 31.85 -16.97
C ASP A 105 10.44 30.56 -16.53
N LEU A 106 11.13 29.42 -16.42
CA LEU A 106 10.53 28.15 -15.99
C LEU A 106 10.45 28.06 -14.45
N PRO A 107 9.33 27.54 -13.89
CA PRO A 107 9.24 27.27 -12.46
C PRO A 107 10.26 26.21 -12.03
N GLY A 108 10.83 26.39 -10.84
CA GLY A 108 11.67 25.37 -10.22
C GLY A 108 10.87 24.13 -9.87
N SER A 109 11.56 23.02 -9.63
CA SER A 109 10.93 21.77 -9.22
C SER A 109 11.71 21.11 -8.09
N VAL A 110 10.99 20.36 -7.28
CA VAL A 110 11.56 19.54 -6.21
C VAL A 110 11.04 18.12 -6.35
N THR A 111 11.96 17.17 -6.28
CA THR A 111 11.64 15.75 -6.38
C THR A 111 11.91 15.10 -5.04
N VAL A 112 10.93 14.37 -4.52
CA VAL A 112 11.05 13.67 -3.22
C VAL A 112 10.86 12.19 -3.43
N THR A 113 11.84 11.41 -2.99
CA THR A 113 11.79 9.94 -2.94
C THR A 113 11.58 9.51 -1.50
N VAL A 114 10.53 8.73 -1.26
CA VAL A 114 10.20 8.14 0.04
C VAL A 114 10.39 6.63 -0.04
N SER A 115 11.16 6.07 0.88
CA SER A 115 11.35 4.64 1.04
C SER A 115 10.93 4.19 2.44
N CYS A 116 10.19 3.10 2.54
CA CYS A 116 9.72 2.56 3.80
C CYS A 116 9.82 1.03 3.78
N THR A 117 10.43 0.46 4.81
CA THR A 117 10.49 -0.99 4.99
C THR A 117 9.38 -1.42 5.94
N VAL A 118 8.43 -2.18 5.41
CA VAL A 118 7.27 -2.67 6.17
C VAL A 118 7.52 -4.11 6.57
N PRO A 119 7.35 -4.48 7.86
CA PRO A 119 7.41 -5.87 8.30
C PRO A 119 6.20 -6.64 7.78
N LEU A 120 6.43 -7.77 7.13
CA LEU A 120 5.41 -8.72 6.67
C LEU A 120 5.27 -9.89 7.67
N GLY A 121 5.57 -9.66 8.95
CA GLY A 121 5.56 -10.70 9.98
C GLY A 121 4.22 -11.43 10.13
N ASP A 122 3.11 -10.75 9.83
CA ASP A 122 1.77 -11.35 9.82
C ASP A 122 1.55 -12.36 8.68
N LEU A 123 2.45 -12.38 7.69
CA LEU A 123 2.37 -13.18 6.48
C LEU A 123 3.53 -14.16 6.41
N ALA A 124 3.80 -14.86 7.52
CA ALA A 124 4.79 -15.92 7.66
C ALA A 124 4.46 -17.12 6.76
N LEU A 125 4.64 -16.93 5.46
CA LEU A 125 4.54 -17.95 4.42
C LEU A 125 5.95 -18.47 4.14
N PRO A 126 6.17 -19.80 4.10
CA PRO A 126 7.46 -20.37 3.77
C PRO A 126 7.94 -19.87 2.39
N GLY A 127 9.10 -19.20 2.37
CA GLY A 127 9.73 -18.67 1.15
C GLY A 127 9.57 -17.17 0.90
N LEU A 128 8.83 -16.41 1.72
CA LEU A 128 8.71 -14.95 1.60
C LEU A 128 9.59 -14.21 2.63
N PRO A 129 10.25 -13.10 2.24
CA PRO A 129 11.01 -12.28 3.19
C PRO A 129 10.07 -11.63 4.21
N GLY A 130 10.45 -11.66 5.49
CA GLY A 130 9.67 -11.11 6.59
C GLY A 130 9.51 -9.58 6.58
N SER A 131 10.04 -8.89 5.57
CA SER A 131 9.87 -7.46 5.34
C SER A 131 9.97 -7.15 3.85
N ARG A 132 9.29 -6.07 3.42
CA ARG A 132 9.37 -5.52 2.07
C ARG A 132 9.69 -4.04 2.15
N THR A 133 10.68 -3.62 1.37
CA THR A 133 10.94 -2.20 1.13
C THR A 133 10.10 -1.72 -0.04
N LEU A 134 9.34 -0.66 0.20
CA LEU A 134 8.56 0.06 -0.80
C LEU A 134 9.20 1.42 -1.01
N THR A 135 9.33 1.82 -2.27
CA THR A 135 9.90 3.11 -2.66
C THR A 135 8.96 3.79 -3.63
N SER A 136 8.69 5.07 -3.41
CA SER A 136 7.87 5.93 -4.26
C SER A 136 8.55 7.28 -4.43
N GLU A 137 8.35 7.90 -5.59
CA GLU A 137 8.95 9.18 -5.94
C GLU A 137 7.87 10.10 -6.51
N PHE A 138 7.92 11.38 -6.13
CA PHE A 138 7.01 12.39 -6.64
C PHE A 138 7.71 13.73 -6.82
N THR A 139 7.44 14.37 -7.96
CA THR A 139 7.96 15.70 -8.30
C THR A 139 6.86 16.74 -8.20
N SER A 140 7.13 17.84 -7.50
CA SER A 140 6.24 19.00 -7.43
C SER A 140 6.94 20.25 -7.95
N PRO A 141 6.26 21.10 -8.75
CA PRO A 141 6.77 22.42 -9.06
C PRO A 141 6.81 23.29 -7.80
N VAL A 142 7.84 24.12 -7.66
CA VAL A 142 8.03 25.09 -6.58
C VAL A 142 7.23 26.36 -6.87
N ASP A 143 6.46 26.82 -5.89
CA ASP A 143 5.68 28.05 -6.03
C ASP A 143 6.57 29.29 -5.86
N ARG A 144 7.00 29.88 -6.98
CA ARG A 144 7.86 31.06 -7.01
C ARG A 144 7.20 32.34 -6.50
N TYR A 145 5.88 32.41 -6.41
CA TYR A 145 5.18 33.61 -5.89
C TYR A 145 5.32 33.75 -4.38
N ARG A 146 5.75 32.68 -3.69
CA ARG A 146 6.13 32.70 -2.27
C ARG A 146 7.63 32.92 -2.15
N GLY A 147 8.10 34.09 -2.57
CA GLY A 147 9.51 34.41 -2.85
C GLY A 147 10.53 33.90 -1.83
N VAL A 148 11.69 33.46 -2.36
CA VAL A 148 12.89 33.14 -1.59
C VAL A 148 13.34 34.40 -0.83
N ALA A 149 13.41 34.33 0.50
CA ALA A 149 14.13 35.35 1.26
C ALA A 149 15.61 34.95 1.17
N GLY A 150 16.40 35.79 0.51
CA GLY A 150 17.84 35.60 0.34
C GLY A 150 18.61 35.64 1.65
#